data_AF-A0A4U7DME2-F1
#
_entry.id   AF-A0A4U7DME2-F1
#
_cell.length_a   1.000
_cell.length_b   1.000
_cell.length_c   1.000
_cell.angle_alpha   90.00
_cell.angle_beta   90.00
_cell.angle_gamma   90.00
#
_symmetry.space_group_name_H-M   'P 1'
#
loop_
_entity.id
_entity.type
_entity.pdbx_description
1 polymer ?
#
loop_
_entity_poly.entity_id
_entity_poly.type
_entity_poly.pdbx_seq_one_letter_code
_entity_poly.pdbx_strand_id
1 'polypeptide(L)'
;VPGSETVKALKTDPHRLLITILVGNNIVNIAMSSISTGLLVYLGLGQGQAVTIATFGITALVLLFGESAPKSYAVENTESWALRIARPLKLSEYVLLPLVVLFDYLTRVVNKITGGRSAIESSYVTRDEIQDIIETGEREGVIDEEEREMLDRIF
;
A
#
# COMPACT_ATOMS: atom_id res chain seq x y z
N VAL A 1 -20.61 -11.01 2.92
CA VAL A 1 -20.74 -9.55 3.16
C VAL A 1 -20.57 -8.83 1.83
N PRO A 2 -21.36 -7.81 1.47
CA PRO A 2 -21.17 -7.10 0.20
C PRO A 2 -19.72 -6.59 0.10
N GLY A 3 -18.99 -6.95 -0.97
CA GLY A 3 -17.58 -6.57 -1.16
C GLY A 3 -16.54 -7.57 -0.66
N SER A 4 -16.92 -8.62 0.08
CA SER A 4 -15.96 -9.60 0.61
C SER A 4 -15.25 -10.42 -0.48
N GLU A 5 -15.95 -10.77 -1.56
CA GLU A 5 -15.33 -11.45 -2.71
C GLU A 5 -14.32 -10.56 -3.44
N THR A 6 -14.61 -9.26 -3.54
CA THR A 6 -13.70 -8.29 -4.15
C THR A 6 -12.44 -8.11 -3.32
N VAL A 7 -12.58 -7.98 -1.98
CA VAL A 7 -11.43 -7.95 -1.06
C VAL A 7 -10.60 -9.22 -1.21
N LYS A 8 -11.24 -10.40 -1.26
CA LYS A 8 -10.54 -11.68 -1.43
C LYS A 8 -9.77 -11.76 -2.76
N ALA A 9 -10.37 -11.28 -3.85
CA ALA A 9 -9.72 -11.22 -5.15
C ALA A 9 -8.49 -10.28 -5.14
N LEU A 10 -8.61 -9.10 -4.53
CA LEU A 10 -7.50 -8.15 -4.39
C LEU A 10 -6.36 -8.72 -3.52
N LYS A 11 -6.68 -9.53 -2.51
CA LYS A 11 -5.68 -10.21 -1.66
C LYS A 11 -4.93 -11.35 -2.36
N THR A 12 -5.44 -11.85 -3.49
CA THR A 12 -4.80 -12.97 -4.20
C THR A 12 -3.47 -12.55 -4.85
N ASP A 13 -3.36 -11.28 -5.23
CA ASP A 13 -2.13 -10.69 -5.77
C ASP A 13 -1.83 -9.36 -5.06
N PRO A 14 -1.22 -9.42 -3.84
CA PRO A 14 -0.86 -8.23 -3.08
C PRO A 14 0.12 -7.34 -3.82
N HIS A 15 0.99 -7.90 -4.67
CA HIS A 15 1.98 -7.12 -5.41
C HIS A 15 1.31 -6.18 -6.41
N ARG A 16 0.42 -6.73 -7.24
CA ARG A 16 -0.35 -5.95 -8.22
C ARG A 16 -1.29 -4.95 -7.55
N LEU A 17 -1.88 -5.32 -6.41
CA LEU A 17 -2.66 -4.42 -5.57
C LEU A 17 -1.82 -3.22 -5.09
N LEU A 18 -0.63 -3.47 -4.55
CA LEU A 18 0.27 -2.43 -4.06
C LEU A 18 0.74 -1.51 -5.18
N ILE A 19 1.11 -2.05 -6.34
CA ILE A 19 1.49 -1.23 -7.51
C ILE A 19 0.32 -0.35 -7.94
N THR A 20 -0.89 -0.89 -8.00
CA THR A 20 -2.09 -0.13 -8.38
C THR A 20 -2.33 1.05 -7.43
N ILE A 21 -2.27 0.80 -6.12
CA ILE A 21 -2.43 1.84 -5.09
C ILE A 21 -1.33 2.90 -5.24
N LEU A 22 -0.07 2.46 -5.38
CA LEU A 22 1.08 3.35 -5.50
C LEU A 22 0.98 4.23 -6.74
N VAL A 23 0.72 3.65 -7.91
CA VAL A 23 0.59 4.38 -9.17
C VAL A 23 -0.59 5.35 -9.12
N GLY A 24 -1.76 4.89 -8.65
CA GLY A 24 -2.95 5.72 -8.53
C GLY A 24 -2.75 6.91 -7.60
N ASN A 25 -2.20 6.68 -6.40
CA ASN A 25 -1.92 7.74 -5.43
C ASN A 25 -0.93 8.77 -5.99
N ASN A 26 0.15 8.31 -6.61
CA ASN A 26 1.17 9.20 -7.18
C ASN A 26 0.62 10.04 -8.34
N ILE A 27 -0.19 9.46 -9.23
CA ILE A 27 -0.83 10.22 -10.32
C ILE A 27 -1.69 11.34 -9.73
N VAL A 28 -2.52 11.03 -8.73
CA VAL A 28 -3.41 12.01 -8.08
C VAL A 28 -2.60 13.09 -7.38
N ASN A 29 -1.55 12.74 -6.63
CA ASN A 29 -0.67 13.69 -5.94
C ASN A 29 0.04 14.64 -6.92
N ILE A 30 0.62 14.11 -7.99
CA ILE A 30 1.32 14.91 -9.01
C ILE A 30 0.32 15.80 -9.75
N ALA A 31 -0.86 15.28 -10.11
CA ALA A 31 -1.90 16.05 -10.76
C ALA A 31 -2.39 17.20 -9.86
N MET A 32 -2.68 16.93 -8.59
CA MET A 32 -3.08 17.97 -7.63
C MET A 32 -2.02 19.06 -7.49
N SER A 33 -0.75 18.69 -7.34
CA SER A 33 0.35 19.65 -7.23
C SER A 33 0.52 20.48 -8.51
N SER A 34 0.50 19.84 -9.67
CA SER A 34 0.65 20.49 -10.98
C SER A 34 -0.51 21.43 -11.29
N ILE A 35 -1.76 20.96 -11.13
CA ILE A 35 -2.97 21.75 -11.36
C ILE A 35 -3.03 22.92 -10.38
N SER A 36 -2.73 22.70 -9.10
CA SER A 36 -2.75 23.78 -8.10
C SER A 36 -1.71 24.84 -8.41
N THR A 37 -0.49 24.45 -8.79
CA THR A 37 0.55 25.40 -9.21
C THR A 37 0.09 26.21 -10.42
N GLY A 38 -0.45 25.55 -11.45
CA GLY A 38 -0.98 26.20 -12.65
C GLY A 38 -2.13 27.16 -12.35
N LEU A 39 -3.04 26.76 -11.46
CA LEU A 39 -4.17 27.58 -11.03
C LEU A 39 -3.73 28.83 -10.26
N LEU A 40 -2.76 28.70 -9.35
CA LEU A 40 -2.23 29.84 -8.60
C LEU A 40 -1.57 30.87 -9.52
N VAL A 41 -0.80 30.42 -10.52
CA VAL A 41 -0.23 31.29 -11.55
C VAL A 41 -1.34 31.95 -12.38
N TYR A 42 -2.36 31.20 -12.80
CA TYR A 42 -3.49 31.73 -13.56
C TYR A 42 -4.28 32.80 -12.79
N LEU A 43 -4.43 32.65 -11.48
CA LEU A 43 -5.09 33.62 -10.60
C LEU A 43 -4.29 34.91 -10.39
N GLY A 44 -3.11 35.05 -11.03
CA GLY A 44 -2.33 36.27 -11.02
C GLY A 44 -1.31 36.36 -9.88
N LEU A 45 -1.04 35.26 -9.16
CA LEU A 45 0.09 35.21 -8.23
C LEU A 45 1.40 35.27 -9.04
N GLY A 46 2.36 36.07 -8.56
CA GLY A 46 3.69 36.10 -9.13
C GLY A 46 4.30 34.69 -9.13
N GLN A 47 5.00 34.31 -10.19
CA GLN A 47 5.51 32.94 -10.38
C GLN A 47 6.22 32.38 -9.14
N GLY A 48 7.08 33.17 -8.49
CA GLY A 48 7.77 32.76 -7.26
C GLY A 48 6.85 32.51 -6.06
N GLN A 49 5.80 33.32 -5.89
CA GLN A 49 4.82 33.15 -4.82
C GLN A 49 3.92 31.94 -5.09
N ALA A 50 3.47 31.76 -6.34
CA ALA A 50 2.65 30.62 -6.74
C ALA A 50 3.40 29.29 -6.50
N VAL A 51 4.67 29.21 -6.90
CA VAL A 51 5.52 28.02 -6.67
C VAL A 51 5.74 27.79 -5.18
N THR A 52 6.00 28.83 -4.39
CA THR A 52 6.22 28.68 -2.94
C THR A 52 4.96 28.19 -2.22
N ILE A 53 3.79 28.78 -2.53
CA ILE A 53 2.52 28.39 -1.94
C ILE A 53 2.12 26.98 -2.37
N ALA A 54 2.32 26.63 -3.64
CA ALA A 54 2.08 25.26 -4.11
C ALA A 54 3.01 24.25 -3.42
N THR A 55 4.30 24.54 -3.35
CA THR A 55 5.30 23.62 -2.81
C THR A 55 5.08 23.34 -1.34
N PHE A 56 4.76 24.34 -0.52
CA PHE A 56 4.60 24.15 0.92
C PHE A 56 3.14 24.04 1.34
N GLY A 57 2.29 24.96 0.89
CA GLY A 57 0.88 25.03 1.29
C GLY A 57 0.05 23.89 0.72
N ILE A 58 0.08 23.71 -0.60
CA ILE A 58 -0.70 22.64 -1.25
C ILE A 58 -0.17 21.28 -0.85
N THR A 59 1.15 21.09 -0.79
CA THR A 59 1.73 19.83 -0.31
C THR A 59 1.29 19.51 1.12
N ALA A 60 1.31 20.47 2.04
CA ALA A 60 0.83 20.23 3.41
C ALA A 60 -0.66 19.84 3.44
N LEU A 61 -1.50 20.51 2.64
CA LEU A 61 -2.92 20.18 2.53
C LEU A 61 -3.15 18.76 1.98
N VAL A 62 -2.45 18.40 0.90
CA VAL A 62 -2.55 17.07 0.29
C VAL A 62 -2.03 16.00 1.25
N LEU A 63 -0.87 16.21 1.88
CA LEU A 63 -0.31 15.24 2.82
C LEU A 63 -1.21 15.07 4.04
N LEU A 64 -1.83 16.13 4.56
CA LEU A 64 -2.67 16.03 5.74
C LEU A 64 -4.03 15.40 5.41
N PHE A 65 -4.75 15.96 4.43
CA PHE A 65 -6.14 15.60 4.15
C PHE A 65 -6.32 14.57 3.05
N GLY A 66 -5.40 14.49 2.09
CA GLY A 66 -5.46 13.55 0.97
C GLY A 66 -4.77 12.22 1.25
N GLU A 67 -3.71 12.23 2.07
CA GLU A 67 -2.87 11.07 2.29
C GLU A 67 -2.86 10.58 3.75
N SER A 68 -2.27 11.34 4.67
CA SER A 68 -1.95 10.87 6.03
C SER A 68 -3.21 10.61 6.85
N ALA A 69 -4.16 11.56 6.92
CA ALA A 69 -5.36 11.38 7.73
C ALA A 69 -6.28 10.26 7.20
N PRO A 70 -6.60 10.18 5.88
CA PRO A 70 -7.41 9.08 5.36
C PRO A 70 -6.75 7.71 5.59
N LYS A 71 -5.42 7.63 5.44
CA LYS A 71 -4.65 6.39 5.61
C LYS A 71 -4.63 5.95 7.07
N SER A 72 -4.44 6.89 8.00
CA SER A 72 -4.53 6.61 9.45
C SER A 72 -5.93 6.10 9.83
N TYR A 73 -6.98 6.74 9.32
CA TYR A 73 -8.35 6.34 9.61
C TYR A 73 -8.70 4.96 9.01
N ALA A 74 -8.18 4.66 7.82
CA ALA A 74 -8.34 3.36 7.19
C ALA A 74 -7.67 2.23 7.98
N VAL A 75 -6.51 2.49 8.60
CA VAL A 75 -5.82 1.51 9.45
C VAL A 75 -6.64 1.19 10.71
N GLU A 76 -7.16 2.20 11.40
CA GLU A 76 -8.00 2.00 12.59
C GLU A 76 -9.32 1.28 12.27
N ASN A 77 -9.85 1.43 11.05
CA ASN A 77 -11.16 0.90 10.64
C ASN A 77 -11.04 -0.06 9.44
N THR A 78 -10.00 -0.90 9.45
CA THR A 78 -9.57 -1.71 8.29
C THR A 78 -10.69 -2.53 7.65
N GLU A 79 -11.52 -3.23 8.42
CA GLU A 79 -12.53 -4.14 7.86
C GLU A 79 -13.64 -3.40 7.09
N SER A 80 -14.21 -2.35 7.70
CA SER A 80 -15.25 -1.51 7.09
C SER A 80 -14.72 -0.76 5.87
N TRP A 81 -13.51 -0.19 5.99
CA TRP A 81 -12.88 0.53 4.88
C TRP A 81 -12.48 -0.36 3.72
N ALA A 82 -11.96 -1.56 3.99
CA ALA A 82 -11.61 -2.52 2.96
C ALA A 82 -12.85 -2.89 2.13
N LEU A 83 -13.98 -3.18 2.77
CA LEU A 83 -15.23 -3.52 2.06
C LEU A 83 -15.76 -2.34 1.22
N ARG A 84 -15.64 -1.10 1.73
CA ARG A 84 -16.11 0.10 1.04
C ARG A 84 -15.24 0.48 -0.16
N ILE A 85 -13.92 0.39 -0.01
CA ILE A 85 -12.94 0.77 -1.05
C ILE A 85 -12.71 -0.35 -2.07
N ALA A 86 -12.97 -1.62 -1.74
CA ALA A 86 -12.67 -2.74 -2.63
C ALA A 86 -13.23 -2.60 -4.05
N ARG A 87 -14.46 -2.10 -4.20
CA ARG A 87 -15.08 -1.88 -5.52
C ARG A 87 -14.42 -0.73 -6.30
N PRO A 88 -14.28 0.50 -5.74
CA PRO A 88 -13.49 1.56 -6.36
C PRO A 88 -12.08 1.11 -6.73
N LEU A 89 -11.41 0.37 -5.86
CA LEU A 89 -10.03 -0.05 -6.06
C LEU A 89 -9.90 -1.05 -7.21
N LYS A 90 -10.81 -2.01 -7.32
CA LYS A 90 -10.87 -2.94 -8.45
C LYS A 90 -11.16 -2.23 -9.78
N LEU A 91 -11.97 -1.17 -9.75
CA LEU A 91 -12.18 -0.34 -10.94
C LEU A 91 -10.90 0.42 -11.32
N SER A 92 -10.23 1.05 -10.36
CA SER A 92 -8.94 1.72 -10.58
C SER A 92 -7.89 0.75 -11.11
N GLU A 93 -7.83 -0.47 -10.58
CA GLU A 93 -6.95 -1.55 -11.05
C GLU A 93 -7.22 -1.92 -12.51
N TYR A 94 -8.49 -1.97 -12.93
CA TYR A 94 -8.85 -2.25 -14.31
C TYR A 94 -8.48 -1.10 -15.26
N VAL A 95 -8.73 0.14 -14.85
CA VAL A 95 -8.40 1.34 -15.65
C VAL A 95 -6.87 1.53 -15.74
N LEU A 96 -6.16 1.31 -14.64
CA LEU A 96 -4.71 1.46 -14.56
C LEU A 96 -3.95 0.19 -14.98
N LEU A 97 -4.65 -0.89 -15.37
CA LEU A 97 -4.05 -2.15 -15.81
C LEU A 97 -2.84 -1.98 -16.75
N PRO A 98 -2.90 -1.20 -17.85
CA PRO A 98 -1.75 -1.08 -18.75
C PRO A 98 -0.53 -0.45 -18.08
N LEU A 99 -0.75 0.54 -17.20
CA LEU A 99 0.31 1.17 -16.41
C LEU A 99 0.87 0.19 -15.38
N VAL A 100 0.00 -0.53 -14.68
CA VAL A 100 0.40 -1.52 -13.66
C VAL A 100 1.26 -2.62 -14.26
N VAL A 101 0.88 -3.16 -15.43
CA VAL A 101 1.67 -4.17 -16.15
C VAL A 101 3.04 -3.61 -16.58
N LEU A 102 3.07 -2.36 -17.05
CA LEU A 102 4.33 -1.70 -17.41
C LEU A 102 5.25 -1.54 -16.18
N PHE A 103 4.74 -1.05 -15.06
CA PHE A 103 5.52 -0.86 -13.84
C PHE A 103 5.93 -2.18 -13.19
N ASP A 104 5.09 -3.22 -13.22
CA ASP A 104 5.46 -4.58 -12.78
C ASP A 104 6.64 -5.11 -13.62
N TYR A 105 6.55 -5.01 -14.95
CA TYR A 105 7.64 -5.40 -15.84
C TYR A 105 8.95 -4.63 -15.55
N LEU A 106 8.88 -3.30 -15.42
CA LEU A 106 10.05 -2.48 -15.09
C LEU A 106 10.64 -2.85 -13.73
N THR A 107 9.80 -3.10 -12.73
CA THR A 107 10.22 -3.51 -11.38
C THR A 107 10.97 -4.85 -11.44
N ARG A 108 10.47 -5.82 -12.21
CA ARG A 108 11.15 -7.11 -12.42
C ARG A 108 12.50 -6.95 -13.13
N VAL A 109 12.59 -6.06 -14.12
CA VAL A 109 13.86 -5.76 -14.81
C VAL A 109 14.86 -5.15 -13.85
N VAL A 110 14.45 -4.16 -13.05
CA VAL A 110 15.31 -3.53 -12.04
C VAL A 110 15.76 -4.55 -11.01
N ASN A 111 14.85 -5.36 -10.46
CA ASN A 111 15.17 -6.41 -9.49
C ASN A 111 16.15 -7.44 -10.04
N LYS A 112 16.03 -7.81 -11.32
CA LYS A 112 16.97 -8.71 -12.00
C LYS A 112 18.38 -8.12 -12.10
N ILE A 113 18.49 -6.80 -12.29
CA ILE A 113 19.78 -6.10 -12.39
C ILE A 113 20.40 -5.88 -11.01
N THR A 114 19.58 -5.56 -10.00
CA THR A 114 20.05 -5.26 -8.63
C THR A 114 20.22 -6.50 -7.76
N GLY A 115 19.77 -7.67 -8.22
CA GLY A 115 19.79 -8.92 -7.44
C GLY A 115 18.73 -8.99 -6.34
N GLY A 116 17.75 -8.05 -6.34
CA GLY A 116 16.66 -8.03 -5.39
C GLY A 116 15.72 -9.24 -5.59
N ARG A 117 15.61 -10.11 -4.60
CA ARG A 117 14.54 -11.12 -4.56
C ARG A 117 13.22 -10.36 -4.44
N SER A 118 12.26 -10.65 -5.31
CA SER A 118 10.90 -10.07 -5.26
C SER A 118 10.16 -10.63 -4.03
N ALA A 119 10.57 -10.24 -2.83
CA ALA A 119 10.13 -10.78 -1.55
C ALA A 119 8.77 -10.21 -1.09
N ILE A 120 8.01 -9.57 -1.97
CA ILE A 120 6.66 -9.08 -1.64
C ILE A 120 5.65 -10.26 -1.61
N GLU A 121 6.00 -11.43 -2.14
CA GLU A 121 5.08 -12.57 -2.32
C GLU A 121 4.91 -13.52 -1.13
N SER A 122 5.74 -13.50 -0.08
CA SER A 122 5.60 -14.45 1.04
C SER A 122 4.94 -13.82 2.26
N SER A 123 3.64 -13.51 2.16
CA SER A 123 2.78 -13.41 3.36
C SER A 123 2.31 -14.80 3.82
N TYR A 124 2.75 -15.87 3.15
CA TYR A 124 2.63 -17.24 3.63
C TYR A 124 3.79 -17.47 4.59
N VAL A 125 3.53 -17.38 5.89
CA VAL A 125 4.47 -17.88 6.90
C VAL A 125 4.61 -19.37 6.64
N THR A 126 5.82 -19.80 6.32
CA THR A 126 6.15 -21.21 6.11
C THR A 126 6.11 -21.97 7.42
N ARG A 127 5.97 -23.29 7.37
CA ARG A 127 5.98 -24.14 8.58
C ARG A 127 7.25 -23.94 9.39
N ASP A 128 8.38 -23.75 8.70
CA ASP A 128 9.68 -23.49 9.30
C ASP A 128 9.72 -22.12 10.02
N GLU A 129 9.15 -21.07 9.42
CA GLU A 129 9.03 -19.75 10.07
C GLU A 129 8.07 -19.78 11.27
N ILE A 130 6.99 -20.58 11.23
CA ILE A 130 6.13 -20.79 12.41
C ILE A 130 6.91 -21.49 13.53
N GLN A 131 7.73 -22.48 13.19
CA GLN A 131 8.54 -23.22 14.15
C GLN A 131 9.60 -22.31 14.81
N ASP A 132 10.24 -21.42 14.03
CA ASP A 132 11.19 -20.43 14.54
C ASP A 132 10.52 -19.42 15.50
N ILE A 133 9.29 -19.00 15.22
CA ILE A 133 8.51 -18.10 16.10
C ILE A 133 8.17 -18.81 17.42
N ILE A 134 7.75 -20.08 17.36
CA ILE A 134 7.43 -20.88 18.54
C ILE A 134 8.67 -21.08 19.42
N GLU A 135 9.80 -21.46 18.83
CA GLU A 135 11.05 -21.69 19.55
C GLU A 135 11.60 -20.38 20.16
N THR A 136 11.43 -19.25 19.47
CA THR A 136 11.81 -17.94 20.01
C THR A 136 10.91 -17.51 21.17
N GLY A 137 9.60 -17.76 21.09
CA GLY A 137 8.65 -17.47 22.16
C GLY A 137 8.91 -18.28 23.44
N GLU A 138 9.36 -19.53 23.32
CA GLU A 138 9.79 -20.37 24.44
C GLU A 138 11.07 -19.81 25.10
N ARG A 139 12.09 -19.47 24.30
CA ARG A 139 13.34 -18.90 24.81
C ARG A 139 13.15 -17.56 25.53
N GLU A 140 12.19 -16.76 25.09
CA GLU A 140 11.82 -15.49 25.74
C GLU A 140 10.84 -15.67 26.91
N GLY A 141 10.42 -16.91 27.20
CA GLY A 141 9.52 -17.25 28.31
C GLY A 141 8.08 -16.76 28.11
N VAL A 142 7.69 -16.48 26.87
CA VAL A 142 6.34 -16.05 26.48
C VAL A 142 5.43 -17.26 26.23
N ILE A 143 6.00 -18.39 25.84
CA ILE A 143 5.33 -19.67 25.58
C ILE A 143 5.89 -20.72 26.53
N ASP A 144 5.02 -21.47 27.19
CA ASP A 144 5.43 -22.57 28.08
C ASP A 144 5.77 -23.85 27.29
N GLU A 145 6.57 -24.75 27.86
CA GLU A 145 6.99 -26.00 27.18
C GLU A 145 5.77 -26.85 26.78
N GLU A 146 4.74 -26.87 27.61
CA GLU A 146 3.47 -27.58 27.33
C GLU A 146 2.71 -26.96 26.14
N GLU A 147 2.74 -25.63 26.00
CA GLU A 147 2.12 -24.91 24.89
C GLU A 147 2.89 -25.13 23.58
N ARG A 148 4.23 -25.14 23.65
CA ARG A 148 5.10 -25.48 22.51
C ARG A 148 4.80 -26.88 21.98
N GLU A 149 4.72 -27.90 22.85
CA GLU A 149 4.39 -29.26 22.44
C GLU A 149 3.00 -29.40 21.81
N MET A 150 2.05 -28.55 22.23
CA MET A 150 0.72 -28.51 21.63
C MET A 150 0.79 -27.90 20.22
N LEU A 151 1.51 -26.78 20.06
CA LEU A 151 1.66 -26.08 18.78
C LEU A 151 2.42 -26.92 17.75
N ASP A 152 3.47 -27.64 18.15
CA ASP A 152 4.28 -28.51 17.29
C ASP A 152 3.51 -29.75 16.79
N ARG A 153 2.42 -30.13 17.47
CA ARG A 153 1.51 -31.21 17.06
C ARG A 153 0.42 -30.74 16.08
N ILE A 154 0.05 -29.47 16.13
CA ILE A 154 -1.04 -28.90 15.33
C ILE A 154 -0.54 -28.44 13.97
N PHE A 155 0.63 -27.81 13.94
CA PHE A 155 1.26 -27.33 12.72
C PHE A 155 2.11 -28.40 12.09
#